data_AF-A0A1D6EZJ1-F1
#
_entry.id   AF-A0A1D6EZJ1-F1
#
_cell.length_a   1.000
_cell.length_b   1.000
_cell.length_c   1.000
_cell.angle_alpha   90.00
_cell.angle_beta   90.00
_cell.angle_gamma   90.00
#
_symmetry.space_group_name_H-M   'P 1'
#
loop_
_entity.id
_entity.type
_entity.pdbx_description
1 polymer ?
#
loop_
_entity_poly.entity_id
_entity_poly.type
_entity_poly.pdbx_seq_one_letter_code
_entity_poly.pdbx_strand_id
1 'polypeptide(L)'
;MLDSGNLRPLFSSDNINCNKHKMERFLHHGWFSVASVYASISFLPLPLIVLKNRDGEQSTIAAVGSLKSVDPNRIILKKIVLTR
;
A
#
# COMPACT_ATOMS: atom_id res chain seq x y z
N MET A 1 -0.26 -16.98 -12.67
CA MET A 1 -0.56 -17.54 -11.33
C MET A 1 -0.02 -16.56 -10.30
N LEU A 2 -0.66 -15.38 -10.19
CA LEU A 2 -0.30 -14.41 -9.16
C LEU A 2 -0.92 -14.94 -7.89
N ASP A 3 -0.09 -15.37 -6.96
CA ASP A 3 -0.55 -15.87 -5.67
C ASP A 3 -1.39 -14.78 -5.02
N SER A 4 -2.70 -15.00 -4.92
CA SER A 4 -3.65 -14.11 -4.26
C SER A 4 -3.47 -14.22 -2.75
N GLY A 5 -2.23 -14.07 -2.30
CA GLY A 5 -1.81 -14.15 -0.92
C GLY A 5 -2.40 -12.98 -0.15
N ASN A 6 -2.86 -13.27 1.06
CA ASN A 6 -3.32 -12.23 1.98
C ASN A 6 -2.11 -11.41 2.45
N LEU A 7 -1.92 -10.24 1.84
CA LEU A 7 -0.81 -9.34 2.14
C LEU A 7 -1.20 -8.31 3.21
N ARG A 8 -0.22 -7.94 4.05
CA ARG A 8 -0.35 -6.86 5.04
C ARG A 8 0.45 -5.63 4.59
N PRO A 9 -0.11 -4.77 3.73
CA PRO A 9 0.59 -3.60 3.20
C PRO A 9 0.86 -2.55 4.27
N LEU A 10 2.00 -1.87 4.13
CA LEU A 10 2.29 -0.60 4.82
C LEU A 10 1.86 0.56 3.93
N PHE A 11 0.91 1.36 4.41
CA PHE A 11 0.45 2.56 3.71
C PHE A 11 1.31 3.78 4.06
N SER A 12 1.49 4.66 3.08
CA SER A 12 2.34 5.83 3.23
C SER A 12 2.00 6.92 2.23
N SER A 13 2.19 8.17 2.64
CA SER A 13 2.01 9.33 1.78
C SER A 13 3.04 9.33 0.65
N ASP A 14 2.61 9.69 -0.55
CA ASP A 14 3.53 9.90 -1.67
C ASP A 14 4.03 11.35 -1.69
N ASN A 15 5.35 11.53 -1.63
CA ASN A 15 5.97 12.84 -1.78
C ASN A 15 7.14 12.71 -2.74
N ILE A 16 6.98 13.26 -3.94
CA ILE A 16 7.95 13.14 -5.03
C ILE A 16 9.29 13.81 -4.67
N ASN A 17 9.25 14.81 -3.79
CA ASN A 17 10.43 15.59 -3.41
C ASN A 17 11.13 15.05 -2.16
N CYS A 18 10.73 13.88 -1.64
CA CYS A 18 11.26 13.36 -0.39
C CYS A 18 11.43 11.84 -0.41
N ASN A 19 12.56 11.36 0.11
CA ASN A 19 12.83 9.92 0.32
C ASN A 19 12.29 9.38 1.65
N LYS A 20 11.70 10.25 2.47
CA LYS A 20 11.09 9.91 3.76
C LYS A 20 9.57 9.98 3.63
N HIS A 21 8.92 8.82 3.58
CA HIS A 21 7.47 8.75 3.43
C HIS A 21 6.80 8.59 4.78
N LYS A 22 5.83 9.45 5.09
CA LYS A 22 5.06 9.33 6.34
C LYS A 22 4.17 8.10 6.27
N MET A 23 4.24 7.25 7.29
CA MET A 23 3.34 6.12 7.45
C MET A 23 1.90 6.60 7.70
N GLU A 24 0.96 5.99 7.00
CA GLU A 24 -0.47 6.17 7.21
C GLU A 24 -1.04 4.94 7.92
N ARG A 25 -1.87 5.18 8.95
CA ARG A 25 -2.51 4.08 9.70
C ARG A 25 -3.69 3.49 8.94
N PHE A 26 -4.31 4.28 8.08
CA PHE A 26 -5.52 3.95 7.35
C PHE A 26 -5.39 4.44 5.91
N LEU A 27 -6.02 3.72 5.00
CA LEU A 27 -6.22 4.20 3.64
C LEU A 27 -7.31 5.27 3.67
N HIS A 28 -6.98 6.48 3.24
CA HIS A 28 -7.90 7.61 3.23
C HIS A 28 -8.71 7.62 1.92
N HIS A 29 -10.02 7.85 2.02
CA HIS A 29 -10.87 7.98 0.85
C HIS A 29 -10.53 9.25 0.05
N GLY A 30 -10.53 9.12 -1.28
CA GLY A 30 -10.27 10.23 -2.21
C GLY A 30 -8.81 10.62 -2.35
N TRP A 31 -7.88 10.00 -1.61
CA TRP A 31 -6.45 10.31 -1.66
C TRP A 31 -5.66 9.11 -2.19
N PHE A 32 -4.60 9.39 -2.94
CA PHE A 32 -3.65 8.36 -3.34
C PHE A 32 -2.67 8.09 -2.20
N SER A 33 -2.49 6.80 -1.91
CA SER A 33 -1.51 6.31 -0.93
C SER A 33 -0.68 5.21 -1.56
N VAL A 34 0.59 5.11 -1.17
CA VAL A 34 1.48 4.06 -1.64
C VAL A 34 1.45 2.91 -0.66
N ALA A 35 1.01 1.75 -1.14
CA ALA A 35 1.07 0.49 -0.43
C ALA A 35 2.39 -0.24 -0.72
N SER A 36 3.22 -0.43 0.30
CA SER A 36 4.44 -1.24 0.21
C SER A 36 4.21 -2.63 0.80
N VAL A 37 4.56 -3.66 0.04
CA VAL A 37 4.40 -5.08 0.38
C VAL A 37 5.64 -5.86 0.02
N TYR A 38 5.89 -6.95 0.73
CA TYR A 38 6.83 -7.98 0.30
C TYR A 38 6.08 -9.00 -0.54
N ALA A 39 6.39 -9.06 -1.84
CA ALA A 39 5.77 -9.97 -2.81
C ALA A 39 6.75 -10.25 -3.96
N SER A 40 6.40 -11.21 -4.82
CA SER A 40 7.17 -11.52 -6.02
C SER A 40 7.32 -10.30 -6.93
N ILE A 41 8.53 -10.12 -7.47
CA ILE A 41 8.85 -8.99 -8.35
C ILE A 41 8.00 -9.07 -9.62
N SER A 42 7.44 -7.93 -10.02
CA SER A 42 6.69 -7.77 -11.27
C SER A 42 7.22 -6.58 -12.06
N PHE A 43 7.08 -6.63 -13.39
CA PHE A 43 7.56 -5.56 -14.29
C PHE A 43 6.44 -4.60 -14.68
N LEU A 44 6.80 -3.34 -14.92
CA LEU A 44 5.88 -2.23 -15.22
C LEU A 44 5.51 -2.18 -16.72
N PRO A 45 4.32 -1.67 -17.09
CA PRO A 45 3.23 -1.21 -16.23
C PRO A 45 2.32 -2.36 -15.76
N LEU A 46 1.99 -2.39 -14.47
CA LEU A 46 1.09 -3.41 -13.91
C LEU A 46 -0.07 -2.75 -13.15
N PRO A 47 -1.32 -2.83 -13.66
CA PRO A 47 -2.48 -2.41 -12.89
C PRO A 47 -2.71 -3.36 -11.70
N LEU A 48 -3.12 -2.80 -10.56
CA LEU A 48 -3.34 -3.52 -9.31
C LEU A 48 -4.73 -3.23 -8.76
N ILE A 49 -5.37 -4.26 -8.21
CA ILE A 49 -6.66 -4.18 -7.52
C ILE A 49 -6.46 -4.73 -6.13
N VAL A 50 -6.86 -3.96 -5.11
CA VAL A 50 -6.85 -4.39 -3.72
C VAL A 50 -8.25 -4.81 -3.34
N LEU A 51 -8.39 -6.08 -2.96
CA LEU A 51 -9.64 -6.65 -2.47
C LEU A 51 -9.59 -6.75 -0.95
N LYS A 52 -10.69 -6.37 -0.31
CA LYS A 52 -10.92 -6.59 1.12
C LYS A 52 -11.86 -7.77 1.27
N ASN A 53 -11.32 -8.86 1.81
CA ASN A 53 -12.09 -10.05 2.14
C ASN A 53 -12.63 -9.92 3.58
N ARG A 54 -13.87 -10.34 3.78
CA ARG A 54 -14.51 -10.51 5.08
C ARG A 54 -15.05 -11.94 5.13
N ASP A 55 -14.87 -12.61 6.26
CA ASP A 55 -15.31 -14.00 6.40
C ASP A 55 -16.82 -14.11 6.15
N GLY A 56 -17.21 -14.99 5.22
CA GLY A 56 -18.61 -15.22 4.85
C GLY A 56 -19.22 -14.22 3.85
N GLU A 57 -18.48 -13.19 3.43
CA GLU A 57 -18.98 -12.15 2.52
C GLU A 57 -18.22 -12.12 1.19
N GLN A 58 -18.86 -11.57 0.15
CA GLN A 58 -18.18 -11.33 -1.13
C GLN A 58 -17.05 -10.30 -0.94
N SER A 59 -15.94 -10.55 -1.63
CA SER A 59 -14.79 -9.65 -1.63
C SER A 59 -15.18 -8.31 -2.22
N THR A 60 -14.82 -7.23 -1.52
CA THR A 60 -15.13 -5.86 -1.95
C THR A 60 -13.86 -5.18 -2.46
N ILE A 61 -14.00 -4.36 -3.49
CA ILE A 61 -12.87 -3.57 -4.01
C ILE A 61 -12.58 -2.47 -2.98
N ALA A 62 -11.37 -2.50 -2.41
CA ALA A 62 -10.90 -1.50 -1.45
C ALA A 62 -10.14 -0.37 -2.12
N ALA A 63 -9.36 -0.68 -3.17
CA ALA A 63 -8.60 0.29 -3.94
C ALA A 63 -8.25 -0.24 -5.33
N VAL A 64 -8.00 0.69 -6.26
CA VAL A 64 -7.47 0.41 -7.59
C VAL A 64 -6.27 1.32 -7.80
N GLY A 65 -5.23 0.81 -8.46
CA GLY A 65 -4.04 1.58 -8.75
C GLY A 65 -3.11 0.86 -9.71
N SER A 66 -1.84 1.24 -9.68
CA SER A 66 -0.78 0.62 -10.46
C SER A 66 0.46 0.39 -9.60
N LEU A 67 1.29 -0.55 -10.01
CA LEU A 67 2.62 -0.70 -9.45
C LEU A 67 3.41 0.58 -9.77
N LYS A 68 3.94 1.23 -8.73
CA LYS A 68 4.75 2.46 -8.87
C LYS A 68 6.21 2.12 -9.16
N SER A 69 6.83 1.32 -8.31
CA SER A 69 8.21 0.87 -8.42
C SER A 69 8.45 -0.33 -7.50
N VAL A 70 9.48 -1.12 -7.80
CA VAL A 70 9.98 -2.17 -6.91
C VAL A 70 11.28 -1.67 -6.30
N ASP A 71 11.15 -0.95 -5.16
CA ASP A 71 12.29 -0.34 -4.47
C ASP A 71 12.34 -0.79 -2.99
N PRO A 72 13.26 -1.71 -2.63
CA PRO A 72 13.43 -2.14 -1.25
C PRO A 72 14.05 -1.06 -0.36
N ASN A 73 14.65 0.00 -0.93
CA ASN A 73 15.28 1.08 -0.17
C ASN A 73 14.28 2.18 0.26
N ARG A 74 13.00 2.06 -0.12
CA ARG A 74 11.98 3.04 0.21
C ARG A 74 11.72 3.11 1.72
N ILE A 75 12.00 4.26 2.34
CA ILE A 75 11.87 4.46 3.79
C ILE A 75 10.47 4.93 4.16
N ILE A 76 9.81 4.19 5.06
CA ILE A 76 8.51 4.54 5.65
C ILE A 76 8.70 4.89 7.13
N LEU A 77 8.32 6.10 7.51
CA LEU A 77 8.48 6.65 8.86
C LEU A 77 7.18 6.63 9.64
N LYS A 78 7.16 5.90 10.77
CA LYS A 78 6.04 5.90 11.71
C LYS A 78 6.17 7.04 12.72
N LYS A 79 5.26 8.02 12.64
CA LYS A 79 5.15 9.09 13.65
C LYS A 79 4.36 8.59 14.86
N ILE A 80 4.94 8.72 16.06
CA ILE A 80 4.25 8.51 17.34
C ILE A 80 4.10 9.87 18.01
N VAL A 81 2.88 10.21 18.41
CA VAL A 81 2.58 11.45 19.15
C VAL A 81 2.22 11.06 20.57
N LEU A 82 2.96 11.60 21.53
CA LEU A 82 2.67 11.44 22.95
C LEU A 82 1.90 12.68 23.41
N THR A 83 0.67 12.47 23.88
CA THR A 83 -0.12 13.50 24.54
C THR A 83 -0.05 13.30 26.05
N ARG A 84 -0.10 14.41 26.79
CA ARG A 84 -0.20 14.39 28.25
C ARG A 84 -1.57 13.89 28.71
#